data_AF-A0A536ICQ0-F1
#
_entry.id   AF-A0A536ICQ0-F1
#
_cell.length_a   1.000
_cell.length_b   1.000
_cell.length_c   1.000
_cell.angle_alpha   90.00
_cell.angle_beta   90.00
_cell.angle_gamma   90.00
#
_symmetry.space_group_name_H-M   'P 1'
#
loop_
_entity.id
_entity.type
_entity.pdbx_description
1 polymer ?
#
loop_
_entity_poly.entity_id
_entity_poly.type
_entity_poly.pdbx_seq_one_letter_code
_entity_poly.pdbx_strand_id
1 'polypeptide(L)'
;MKTTASGEGIRVIGDEARRRAAEDLADWERRELASSIARQPERAPEFRSASGIPLHRTYTPAEAKAGLWGEIGLPGRYPFTRGPYPTMFRGRLWTMRQIAGYGTPEDTNERFKYLIAEGQTGLSVDFDMPTLMGYDTDDDMSSGEFGREGVAVDVLDDMEALFAGIDLE
;
A
#
# COMPACT_ATOMS: atom_id res chain seq x y z
N MET A 1 16.72 18.13 -19.93
CA MET A 1 17.20 19.41 -19.38
C MET A 1 17.30 19.27 -17.86
N LYS A 2 18.50 18.97 -17.34
CA LYS A 2 18.73 18.82 -15.89
C LYS A 2 18.75 20.23 -15.28
N THR A 3 17.68 20.62 -14.61
CA THR A 3 17.66 21.87 -13.85
C THR A 3 18.46 21.65 -12.58
N THR A 4 19.72 22.09 -12.60
CA THR A 4 20.55 22.26 -11.42
C THR A 4 19.91 23.32 -10.52
N ALA A 5 19.19 22.89 -9.50
CA ALA A 5 18.81 23.77 -8.40
C ALA A 5 20.02 23.95 -7.47
N SER A 6 20.83 24.95 -7.77
CA SER A 6 21.70 25.60 -6.79
C SER A 6 20.82 26.31 -5.77
N GLY A 7 20.86 25.90 -4.50
CA GLY A 7 20.16 26.60 -3.42
C GLY A 7 20.29 25.83 -2.11
N GLU A 8 20.63 26.54 -1.04
CA GLU A 8 20.59 26.01 0.33
C GLU A 8 19.30 25.21 0.55
N GLY A 9 19.43 23.95 0.95
CA GLY A 9 18.28 23.09 1.16
C GLY A 9 17.29 23.74 2.14
N ILE A 10 16.02 23.83 1.74
CA ILE A 10 14.96 24.40 2.58
C ILE A 10 14.94 23.66 3.92
N ARG A 11 15.12 24.42 5.01
CA ARG A 11 15.02 23.90 6.38
C ARG A 11 13.55 23.82 6.78
N VAL A 12 13.07 22.61 7.01
CA VAL A 12 11.68 22.35 7.44
C VAL A 12 11.51 22.64 8.95
N ILE A 13 12.55 22.40 9.74
CA ILE A 13 12.57 22.61 11.18
C ILE A 13 13.67 23.64 11.49
N GLY A 14 13.32 24.70 12.22
CA GLY A 14 14.28 25.70 12.68
C GLY A 14 15.22 25.15 13.75
N ASP A 15 16.46 25.64 13.77
CA ASP A 15 17.52 25.15 14.67
C ASP A 15 17.12 25.25 16.14
N GLU A 16 16.42 26.33 16.53
CA GLU A 16 15.92 26.52 17.89
C GLU A 16 14.89 25.46 18.28
N ALA A 17 13.97 25.11 17.37
CA ALA A 17 12.97 24.08 17.63
C ALA A 17 13.63 22.69 17.76
N ARG A 18 14.62 22.40 16.91
CA ARG A 18 15.42 21.18 17.01
C ARG A 18 16.18 21.11 18.34
N ARG A 19 16.81 22.21 18.75
CA ARG A 19 17.59 22.30 19.99
C ARG A 19 16.69 22.10 21.21
N ARG A 20 15.57 22.83 21.30
CA ARG A 20 14.60 22.66 22.39
C ARG A 20 14.07 21.24 22.46
N ALA A 21 13.68 20.66 21.32
CA ALA A 21 13.21 19.27 21.29
C ALA A 21 14.27 18.28 21.81
N ALA A 22 15.54 18.50 21.50
CA ALA A 22 16.63 17.66 22.01
C ALA A 22 16.84 17.83 23.53
N GLU A 23 16.78 19.08 24.02
CA GLU A 23 16.89 19.39 25.46
C GLU A 23 15.73 18.79 26.26
N ASP A 24 14.49 18.98 25.78
CA ASP A 24 13.28 18.44 26.37
C ASP A 24 13.28 16.90 26.37
N LEU A 25 13.70 16.28 25.25
CA LEU A 25 13.79 14.82 25.17
C LEU A 25 14.81 14.27 26.17
N ALA A 26 16.01 14.87 26.24
CA ALA A 26 17.05 14.42 27.16
C ALA A 26 16.64 14.60 28.62
N ASP A 27 15.89 15.66 28.93
CA ASP A 27 15.38 15.92 30.26
C ASP A 27 14.26 14.95 30.66
N TRP A 28 13.34 14.68 29.74
CA TRP A 28 12.30 13.67 29.91
C TRP A 28 12.88 12.26 30.11
N GLU A 29 13.94 11.91 29.37
CA GLU A 29 14.65 10.64 29.53
C GLU A 29 15.23 10.47 30.93
N ARG A 30 15.81 11.54 31.49
CA ARG A 30 16.41 11.54 32.84
C ARG A 30 15.38 11.55 33.96
N ARG A 31 14.21 12.13 33.73
CA ARG A 31 13.18 12.33 34.76
C ARG A 31 12.07 11.30 34.62
N GLU A 32 11.05 11.61 33.83
CA GLU A 32 9.81 10.84 33.76
C GLU A 32 10.05 9.42 33.26
N LEU A 33 10.86 9.25 32.21
CA LEU A 33 11.14 7.93 31.65
C LEU A 33 11.92 7.05 32.64
N ALA A 34 12.99 7.58 33.22
CA ALA A 34 13.80 6.85 34.20
C ALA A 34 12.97 6.41 35.41
N SER A 35 12.11 7.30 35.92
CA SER A 35 11.17 6.98 37.02
C SER A 35 10.20 5.87 36.62
N SER A 36 9.65 5.92 35.39
CA SER A 36 8.74 4.91 34.87
C SER A 36 9.42 3.55 34.72
N ILE A 37 10.60 3.49 34.09
CA ILE A 37 11.37 2.25 33.88
C ILE A 37 11.80 1.62 35.21
N ALA A 38 12.19 2.44 36.20
CA ALA A 38 12.55 1.96 37.52
C ALA A 38 11.37 1.28 38.24
N ARG A 39 10.14 1.78 38.03
CA ARG A 39 8.91 1.18 38.55
C ARG A 39 8.50 -0.06 37.77
N GLN A 40 8.59 0.01 36.44
CA GLN A 40 8.19 -1.05 35.54
C GLN A 40 9.06 -1.02 34.27
N PRO A 41 9.96 -2.01 34.10
CA PRO A 41 10.76 -2.13 32.90
C PRO A 41 9.90 -2.35 31.66
N GLU A 42 10.45 -1.94 30.51
CA GLU A 42 9.84 -2.25 29.22
C GLU A 42 9.93 -3.74 28.89
N ARG A 43 9.06 -4.19 27.99
CA ARG A 43 8.94 -5.60 27.59
C ARG A 43 10.15 -6.13 26.83
N ALA A 44 10.94 -5.25 26.23
CA ALA A 44 12.13 -5.58 25.46
C ALA A 44 13.16 -4.45 25.59
N PRO A 45 14.46 -4.77 25.50
CA PRO A 45 15.51 -3.77 25.52
C PRO A 45 15.57 -2.93 24.22
N GLU A 46 15.02 -3.45 23.11
CA GLU A 46 14.93 -2.77 21.82
C GLU A 46 13.58 -3.14 21.18
N PHE A 47 12.95 -2.17 20.53
CA PHE A 47 11.75 -2.39 19.71
C PHE A 47 12.11 -2.28 18.24
N ARG A 48 11.55 -3.18 17.42
CA ARG A 48 11.77 -3.21 15.97
C ARG A 48 10.44 -3.32 15.24
N SER A 49 10.38 -2.77 14.03
CA SER A 49 9.28 -3.06 13.09
C SER A 49 9.29 -4.55 12.70
N ALA A 50 8.21 -5.03 12.07
CA ALA A 50 8.16 -6.37 11.49
C ALA A 50 9.26 -6.62 10.42
N SER A 51 9.77 -5.56 9.80
CA SER A 51 10.89 -5.60 8.86
C SER A 51 12.27 -5.46 9.52
N GLY A 52 12.35 -5.43 10.86
CA GLY A 52 13.60 -5.38 11.62
C GLY A 52 14.20 -3.99 11.80
N ILE A 53 13.49 -2.92 11.45
CA ILE A 53 13.96 -1.53 11.61
C ILE A 53 13.88 -1.14 13.09
N PRO A 54 14.99 -0.69 13.72
CA PRO A 54 14.97 -0.18 15.08
C PRO A 54 14.00 0.99 15.25
N LEU A 55 13.18 0.93 16.30
CA LEU A 55 12.22 1.97 16.64
C LEU A 55 12.69 2.73 17.87
N HIS A 56 12.79 4.04 17.74
CA HIS A 56 12.97 4.93 18.89
C HIS A 56 11.69 4.95 19.72
N ARG A 57 11.83 5.20 21.03
CA ARG A 57 10.68 5.27 21.96
C ARG A 57 9.68 6.36 21.57
N THR A 58 10.19 7.47 21.04
CA THR A 58 9.42 8.58 20.50
C THR A 58 10.25 9.28 19.44
N TYR A 59 9.60 9.92 18.47
CA TYR A 59 10.26 10.67 17.40
C TYR A 59 10.02 12.16 17.59
N THR A 60 11.07 12.97 17.49
CA THR A 60 11.01 14.41 17.74
C THR A 60 11.62 15.24 16.60
N PRO A 61 11.35 16.56 16.55
CA PRO A 61 12.06 17.45 15.62
C PRO A 61 13.59 17.41 15.73
N ALA A 62 14.15 16.93 16.86
CA ALA A 62 15.58 16.73 17.05
C ALA A 62 16.19 15.81 15.97
N GLU A 63 15.43 14.82 15.51
CA GLU A 63 15.85 13.76 14.58
C GLU A 63 15.56 14.08 13.11
N ALA A 64 14.94 15.24 12.81
CA ALA A 64 14.65 15.62 11.43
C ALA A 64 15.93 15.63 10.59
N LYS A 65 15.93 15.09 9.37
CA LYS A 65 17.13 15.13 8.51
C LYS A 65 17.33 16.51 7.88
N ALA A 66 18.57 16.88 7.59
CA ALA A 66 18.85 18.01 6.72
C ALA A 66 18.37 17.70 5.30
N GLY A 67 17.85 18.70 4.57
CA GLY A 67 17.36 18.50 3.20
C GLY A 67 16.01 17.78 3.08
N LEU A 68 15.32 17.52 4.21
CA LEU A 68 14.05 16.80 4.26
C LEU A 68 12.99 17.34 3.30
N TRP A 69 12.97 18.64 3.03
CA TRP A 69 12.03 19.22 2.06
C TRP A 69 12.22 18.66 0.64
N GLY A 70 13.46 18.41 0.21
CA GLY A 70 13.74 17.83 -1.11
C GLY A 70 13.26 16.39 -1.24
N GLU A 71 13.28 15.63 -0.13
CA GLU A 71 12.79 14.25 -0.07
C GLU A 71 11.27 14.19 0.09
N ILE A 72 10.63 15.15 0.76
CA ILE A 72 9.18 15.20 0.94
C ILE A 72 8.49 15.84 -0.27
N GLY A 73 8.85 17.07 -0.62
CA GLY A 73 8.32 17.80 -1.76
C GLY A 73 6.80 18.03 -1.76
N LEU A 74 6.21 18.06 -2.96
CA LEU A 74 4.79 18.29 -3.24
C LEU A 74 4.22 17.09 -4.02
N PRO A 75 2.92 16.76 -3.86
CA PRO A 75 2.28 15.70 -4.64
C PRO A 75 2.31 16.04 -6.14
N GLY A 76 2.43 15.04 -7.00
CA GLY A 76 2.54 15.23 -8.45
C GLY A 76 3.89 15.78 -8.92
N ARG A 77 4.89 15.87 -8.04
CA ARG A 77 6.26 16.33 -8.36
C ARG A 77 7.28 15.38 -7.78
N TYR A 78 8.34 15.08 -8.54
CA TYR A 78 9.49 14.30 -8.05
C TYR A 78 9.97 14.84 -6.69
N PRO A 79 10.25 13.99 -5.68
CA PRO A 79 10.35 12.51 -5.74
C PRO A 79 9.03 11.75 -5.51
N PHE A 80 7.87 12.42 -5.60
CA PHE A 80 6.53 11.83 -5.47
C PHE A 80 6.21 11.21 -4.11
N THR A 81 7.00 11.51 -3.08
CA THR A 81 6.81 11.03 -1.69
C THR A 81 5.41 11.36 -1.15
N ARG A 82 4.82 12.48 -1.56
CA ARG A 82 3.45 12.88 -1.16
C ARG A 82 2.35 12.42 -2.10
N GLY A 83 2.67 11.60 -3.10
CA GLY A 83 1.75 11.01 -4.04
C GLY A 83 2.06 11.35 -5.51
N PRO A 84 1.66 10.48 -6.45
CA PRO A 84 1.98 10.61 -7.87
C PRO A 84 1.18 11.70 -8.61
N TYR A 85 0.05 12.16 -8.06
CA TYR A 85 -0.84 13.15 -8.71
C TYR A 85 -0.98 14.42 -7.87
N PRO A 86 -1.07 15.62 -8.47
CA PRO A 86 -1.13 16.87 -7.72
C PRO A 86 -2.42 17.06 -6.89
N THR A 87 -3.53 16.47 -7.31
CA THR A 87 -4.83 16.58 -6.63
C THR A 87 -5.21 15.34 -5.83
N MET A 88 -4.51 14.21 -6.02
CA MET A 88 -4.78 12.92 -5.39
C MET A 88 -6.30 12.63 -5.33
N PHE A 89 -6.78 12.19 -4.17
CA PHE A 89 -8.16 11.78 -3.93
C PHE A 89 -9.14 12.95 -3.80
N ARG A 90 -8.67 14.20 -3.82
CA ARG A 90 -9.55 15.38 -3.99
C ARG A 90 -9.98 15.54 -5.45
N GLY A 91 -9.19 15.03 -6.40
CA GLY A 91 -9.51 15.02 -7.82
C GLY A 91 -10.26 13.76 -8.24
N ARG A 92 -9.69 12.58 -7.95
CA ARG A 92 -10.30 11.29 -8.25
C ARG A 92 -9.96 10.29 -7.14
N LEU A 93 -10.96 9.60 -6.61
CA LEU A 93 -10.75 8.51 -5.64
C LEU A 93 -9.89 7.39 -6.26
N TRP A 94 -9.29 6.55 -5.41
CA TRP A 94 -8.67 5.32 -5.89
C TRP A 94 -9.75 4.41 -6.52
N THR A 95 -9.32 3.53 -7.42
CA THR A 95 -10.22 2.49 -7.95
C THR A 95 -10.55 1.51 -6.85
N MET A 96 -11.83 1.39 -6.51
CA MET A 96 -12.35 0.30 -5.68
C MET A 96 -12.43 -0.93 -6.57
N ARG A 97 -11.50 -1.88 -6.41
CA ARG A 97 -11.29 -3.02 -7.30
C ARG A 97 -11.18 -4.29 -6.47
N GLN A 98 -12.30 -4.93 -6.19
CA GLN A 98 -12.30 -6.22 -5.52
C GLN A 98 -11.98 -7.31 -6.54
N ILE A 99 -11.22 -8.29 -6.08
CA ILE A 99 -10.97 -9.52 -6.81
C ILE A 99 -12.27 -10.34 -6.83
N ALA A 100 -12.57 -10.92 -7.99
CA ALA A 100 -13.55 -11.99 -8.12
C ALA A 100 -13.04 -13.06 -9.08
N GLY A 101 -13.39 -14.31 -8.77
CA GLY A 101 -12.99 -15.49 -9.53
C GLY A 101 -13.38 -16.72 -8.72
N TYR A 102 -14.29 -17.52 -9.26
CA TYR A 102 -14.64 -18.86 -8.78
C TYR A 102 -15.55 -19.53 -9.81
N GLY A 103 -15.58 -20.85 -9.80
CA GLY A 103 -16.49 -21.66 -10.60
C GLY A 103 -16.32 -21.40 -12.10
N THR A 104 -17.44 -21.36 -12.79
CA THR A 104 -17.47 -21.10 -14.23
C THR A 104 -17.36 -19.60 -14.54
N PRO A 105 -17.08 -19.22 -15.79
CA PRO A 105 -17.14 -17.84 -16.23
C PRO A 105 -18.45 -17.10 -15.86
N GLU A 106 -19.59 -17.76 -15.96
CA GLU A 106 -20.90 -17.19 -15.61
C GLU A 106 -21.01 -16.90 -14.11
N ASP A 107 -20.54 -17.81 -13.25
CA ASP A 107 -20.54 -17.62 -11.80
C ASP A 107 -19.75 -16.35 -11.41
N THR A 108 -18.59 -16.15 -12.04
CA THR A 108 -17.77 -14.96 -11.80
C THR A 108 -18.36 -13.71 -12.45
N ASN A 109 -19.03 -13.82 -13.61
CA ASN A 109 -19.75 -12.71 -14.24
C ASN A 109 -20.88 -12.18 -13.34
N GLU A 110 -21.66 -13.07 -12.73
CA GLU A 110 -22.68 -12.69 -11.75
C GLU A 110 -22.06 -11.92 -10.57
N ARG A 111 -20.90 -12.37 -10.10
CA ARG A 111 -20.15 -11.67 -9.05
C ARG A 111 -19.68 -10.29 -9.50
N PHE A 112 -19.19 -10.13 -10.72
CA PHE A 112 -18.82 -8.81 -11.24
C PHE A 112 -20.01 -7.86 -11.27
N LYS A 113 -21.14 -8.30 -11.80
CA LYS A 113 -22.37 -7.50 -11.85
C LYS A 113 -22.82 -7.08 -10.45
N TYR A 114 -22.79 -8.01 -9.49
CA TYR A 114 -23.06 -7.69 -8.09
C TYR A 114 -22.10 -6.63 -7.54
N LEU A 115 -20.79 -6.81 -7.72
CA LEU A 115 -19.79 -5.87 -7.21
C LEU A 115 -19.92 -4.47 -7.84
N ILE A 116 -20.19 -4.40 -9.15
CA ILE A 116 -20.46 -3.15 -9.86
C ILE A 116 -21.69 -2.46 -9.25
N ALA A 117 -22.78 -3.20 -9.02
CA ALA A 117 -23.99 -2.67 -8.40
C ALA A 117 -23.74 -2.13 -6.97
N GLU A 118 -22.82 -2.75 -6.23
CA GLU A 118 -22.37 -2.32 -4.89
C GLU A 118 -21.30 -1.19 -4.91
N GLY A 119 -20.95 -0.66 -6.08
CA GLY A 119 -20.09 0.51 -6.21
C GLY A 119 -18.61 0.22 -6.53
N GLN A 120 -18.28 -1.01 -6.94
CA GLN A 120 -16.97 -1.31 -7.54
C GLN A 120 -16.74 -0.44 -8.79
N THR A 121 -15.52 0.08 -8.95
CA THR A 121 -15.14 1.01 -10.02
C THR A 121 -14.02 0.47 -10.93
N GLY A 122 -13.64 -0.79 -10.75
CA GLY A 122 -12.77 -1.52 -11.65
C GLY A 122 -12.84 -3.02 -11.40
N LEU A 123 -12.62 -3.83 -12.44
CA LEU A 123 -12.69 -5.28 -12.36
C LEU A 123 -11.31 -5.90 -12.08
N SER A 124 -11.26 -6.97 -11.29
CA SER A 124 -10.05 -7.79 -11.13
C SER A 124 -10.47 -9.24 -11.13
N VAL A 125 -9.84 -10.01 -12.01
CA VAL A 125 -10.10 -11.44 -12.20
C VAL A 125 -8.98 -12.22 -11.53
N ASP A 126 -9.32 -13.19 -10.68
CA ASP A 126 -8.40 -14.25 -10.25
C ASP A 126 -8.82 -15.56 -10.93
N PHE A 127 -7.83 -16.29 -11.44
CA PHE A 127 -8.02 -17.52 -12.20
C PHE A 127 -7.73 -18.74 -11.34
N ASP A 128 -8.31 -19.88 -11.71
CA ASP A 128 -8.02 -21.14 -11.04
C ASP A 128 -6.59 -21.64 -11.34
N MET A 129 -6.18 -22.69 -10.62
CA MET A 129 -4.83 -23.25 -10.78
C MET A 129 -4.57 -23.82 -12.17
N PRO A 130 -5.48 -24.58 -12.82
CA PRO A 130 -5.35 -24.99 -14.22
C PRO A 130 -5.03 -23.84 -15.17
N THR A 131 -5.87 -22.80 -15.21
CA THR A 131 -5.68 -21.64 -16.08
C THR A 131 -4.37 -20.91 -15.76
N LEU A 132 -4.02 -20.74 -14.47
CA LEU A 132 -2.76 -20.11 -14.06
C LEU A 132 -1.51 -20.91 -14.49
N MET A 133 -1.62 -22.24 -14.51
CA MET A 133 -0.54 -23.15 -14.87
C MET A 133 -0.50 -23.48 -16.37
N GLY A 134 -1.51 -23.07 -17.14
CA GLY A 134 -1.59 -23.27 -18.58
C GLY A 134 -2.11 -24.66 -18.98
N TYR A 135 -2.97 -25.25 -18.16
CA TYR A 135 -3.70 -26.48 -18.47
C TYR A 135 -5.16 -26.18 -18.78
N ASP A 136 -5.71 -26.90 -19.75
CA ASP A 136 -7.15 -26.95 -19.96
C ASP A 136 -7.82 -27.70 -18.80
N THR A 137 -9.10 -27.44 -18.55
CA THR A 137 -9.88 -28.06 -17.46
C THR A 137 -9.89 -29.59 -17.52
N ASP A 138 -9.77 -30.19 -18.70
CA ASP A 138 -9.80 -31.65 -18.90
C ASP A 138 -8.43 -32.34 -18.84
N ASP A 139 -7.33 -31.59 -18.62
CA ASP A 139 -6.02 -32.16 -18.36
C ASP A 139 -6.00 -32.96 -17.04
N ASP A 140 -5.26 -34.07 -17.01
CA ASP A 140 -5.11 -34.90 -15.82
C ASP A 140 -4.61 -34.10 -14.59
N MET A 141 -3.79 -33.07 -14.82
CA MET A 141 -3.28 -32.17 -13.78
C MET A 141 -4.34 -31.21 -13.22
N SER A 142 -5.45 -31.01 -13.92
CA SER A 142 -6.53 -30.10 -13.55
C SER A 142 -7.60 -30.75 -12.65
N SER A 143 -7.55 -32.08 -12.49
CA SER A 143 -8.51 -32.85 -11.72
C SER A 143 -8.65 -32.35 -10.27
N GLY A 144 -9.82 -31.77 -9.96
CA GLY A 144 -10.18 -31.30 -8.61
C GLY A 144 -9.82 -29.83 -8.32
N GLU A 145 -9.22 -29.15 -9.29
CA GLU A 145 -8.80 -27.74 -9.18
C GLU A 145 -9.66 -26.78 -10.03
N PHE A 146 -10.49 -27.32 -10.94
CA PHE A 146 -11.43 -26.55 -11.74
C PHE A 146 -12.26 -25.58 -10.90
N GLY A 147 -12.17 -24.29 -11.23
CA GLY A 147 -12.98 -23.22 -10.66
C GLY A 147 -12.83 -23.07 -9.13
N ARG A 148 -11.82 -23.68 -8.52
CA ARG A 148 -11.74 -23.81 -7.06
C ARG A 148 -11.16 -22.58 -6.38
N GLU A 149 -10.03 -22.09 -6.90
CA GLU A 149 -9.30 -20.94 -6.36
C GLU A 149 -9.55 -19.65 -7.16
N GLY A 150 -10.19 -19.77 -8.33
CA GLY A 150 -10.52 -18.67 -9.23
C GLY A 150 -11.47 -19.15 -10.33
N VAL A 151 -11.68 -18.32 -11.35
CA VAL A 151 -12.50 -18.70 -12.51
C VAL A 151 -11.69 -19.59 -13.46
N ALA A 152 -12.32 -20.62 -14.02
CA ALA A 152 -11.73 -21.44 -15.08
C ALA A 152 -11.91 -20.77 -16.45
N VAL A 153 -10.84 -20.71 -17.25
CA VAL A 153 -10.84 -20.20 -18.63
C VAL A 153 -9.90 -21.05 -19.48
N ASP A 154 -10.45 -21.74 -20.47
CA ASP A 154 -9.71 -22.59 -21.41
C ASP A 154 -9.73 -21.97 -22.82
N VAL A 155 -10.88 -21.42 -23.22
CA VAL A 155 -11.13 -20.91 -24.58
C VAL A 155 -11.69 -19.48 -24.60
N LEU A 156 -11.83 -18.92 -25.79
CA LEU A 156 -12.40 -17.58 -25.97
C LEU A 156 -13.83 -17.47 -25.45
N ASP A 157 -14.67 -18.48 -25.69
CA ASP A 157 -16.07 -18.51 -25.27
C ASP A 157 -16.21 -18.31 -23.75
N ASP A 158 -15.24 -18.80 -22.97
CA ASP A 158 -15.20 -18.60 -21.51
C ASP A 158 -14.97 -17.12 -21.16
N MET A 159 -14.07 -16.44 -21.87
CA MET A 159 -13.86 -15.00 -21.69
C MET A 159 -15.08 -14.17 -22.14
N GLU A 160 -15.77 -14.61 -23.19
CA GLU A 160 -17.03 -13.99 -23.62
C GLU A 160 -18.11 -14.13 -22.55
N ALA A 161 -18.25 -15.31 -21.94
CA ALA A 161 -19.16 -15.55 -20.83
C ALA A 161 -18.78 -14.73 -19.59
N LEU A 162 -17.48 -14.67 -19.26
CA LEU A 162 -16.95 -13.92 -18.11
C LEU A 162 -17.30 -12.43 -18.17
N PHE A 163 -17.25 -11.81 -19.35
CA PHE A 163 -17.54 -10.39 -19.56
C PHE A 163 -18.92 -10.13 -20.18
N ALA A 164 -19.80 -11.14 -20.25
CA ALA A 164 -21.12 -11.00 -20.84
C ALA A 164 -21.92 -9.87 -20.18
N GLY A 165 -22.31 -8.87 -20.98
CA GLY A 165 -23.10 -7.72 -20.54
C GLY A 165 -22.32 -6.69 -19.70
N ILE A 166 -20.99 -6.72 -19.75
CA ILE A 166 -20.10 -5.70 -19.18
C ILE A 166 -19.48 -4.90 -20.31
N ASP A 167 -19.58 -3.58 -20.24
CA ASP A 167 -18.89 -2.68 -21.18
C ASP A 167 -17.39 -2.58 -20.83
N LEU A 168 -16.53 -2.84 -21.81
CA LEU A 168 -15.07 -2.88 -21.64
C LEU A 168 -14.38 -1.58 -22.08
N GLU A 169 -15.10 -0.63 -22.67
CA GLU A 169 -14.60 0.72 -23.04
C GLU A 169 -14.69 1.73 -21.87
#